data_AF-A0A383C9H6-F1
#
_entry.id   AF-A0A383C9H6-F1
#
_cell.length_a   1.000
_cell.length_b   1.000
_cell.length_c   1.000
_cell.angle_alpha   90.00
_cell.angle_beta   90.00
_cell.angle_gamma   90.00
#
_symmetry.space_group_name_H-M   'P 1'
#
loop_
_entity.id
_entity.type
_entity.pdbx_description
1 polymer ?
#
loop_
_entity_poly.entity_id
_entity_poly.type
_entity_poly.pdbx_seq_one_letter_code
_entity_poly.pdbx_strand_id
1 'polypeptide(L)' 'MLDDIGLSYEEINIEEQDLTREDLVNLTGGFTVPQIIINDKPIGGFSKLLQLNQSGKLKELLANS' A
#
# COMPACT_ATOMS: atom_id res chain seq x y z
N MET A 1 -5.75 -3.28 -11.14
CA MET A 1 -4.27 -3.09 -11.21
C MET A 1 -3.52 -4.25 -10.57
N LEU A 2 -3.61 -4.43 -9.24
CA LEU A 2 -2.90 -5.53 -8.56
C LEU A 2 -3.44 -6.89 -8.99
N ASP A 3 -4.76 -7.02 -9.14
CA ASP A 3 -5.40 -8.21 -9.71
C ASP A 3 -4.93 -8.49 -11.14
N ASP A 4 -4.79 -7.43 -11.96
CA ASP A 4 -4.37 -7.54 -13.36
C ASP A 4 -2.95 -8.10 -13.50
N ILE A 5 -2.10 -7.91 -12.48
CA ILE A 5 -0.74 -8.46 -12.42
C ILE A 5 -0.65 -9.72 -11.55
N GLY A 6 -1.79 -10.27 -11.11
CA GLY A 6 -1.88 -11.53 -10.38
C GLY A 6 -1.26 -11.49 -8.97
N LEU A 7 -1.16 -10.30 -8.36
CA LEU A 7 -0.63 -10.18 -7.00
C LEU A 7 -1.75 -10.34 -5.97
N SER A 8 -1.53 -11.25 -5.04
CA SER A 8 -2.35 -11.34 -3.83
C SER A 8 -2.02 -10.20 -2.88
N TYR A 9 -3.04 -9.62 -2.28
CA TYR A 9 -2.93 -8.60 -1.26
C TYR A 9 -4.03 -8.79 -0.22
N GLU A 10 -3.81 -8.25 0.98
CA GLU A 10 -4.83 -8.15 2.01
C GLU A 10 -5.46 -6.75 1.96
N GLU A 11 -6.79 -6.69 1.96
CA GLU A 11 -7.52 -5.44 2.08
C GLU A 11 -7.92 -5.24 3.55
N ILE A 12 -7.37 -4.20 4.16
CA ILE A 12 -7.68 -3.83 5.55
C ILE A 12 -8.62 -2.63 5.52
N ASN A 13 -9.88 -2.85 5.88
CA ASN A 13 -10.83 -1.77 6.09
C ASN A 13 -10.58 -1.12 7.45
N ILE A 14 -10.05 0.10 7.45
CA ILE A 14 -9.72 0.83 8.69
C ILE A 14 -10.93 1.06 9.60
N GLU A 15 -12.14 1.19 9.03
CA GLU A 15 -13.36 1.42 9.81
C GLU A 15 -13.79 0.14 10.55
N GLU A 16 -13.61 -1.03 9.92
CA GLU A 16 -13.90 -2.33 10.55
C GLU A 16 -12.86 -2.73 11.60
N GLN A 17 -11.67 -2.13 11.53
CA GLN A 17 -10.58 -2.35 12.50
C GLN A 17 -10.56 -1.29 13.62
N ASP A 18 -11.59 -0.44 13.73
CA ASP A 18 -11.66 0.67 14.68
C ASP A 18 -10.43 1.63 14.61
N LEU A 19 -9.78 1.71 13.44
CA LEU A 19 -8.61 2.55 13.22
C LEU A 19 -9.03 3.96 12.82
N THR A 20 -8.45 4.96 13.47
CA THR A 20 -8.68 6.37 13.13
C THR A 20 -7.79 6.84 11.98
N ARG A 21 -8.08 8.03 11.45
CA ARG A 21 -7.19 8.68 10.47
C ARG A 21 -5.83 9.04 11.07
N GLU A 22 -5.77 9.30 12.36
CA GLU A 22 -4.50 9.54 13.05
C GLU A 22 -3.67 8.26 13.13
N ASP A 23 -4.29 7.12 13.42
CA ASP A 23 -3.62 5.81 13.38
C ASP A 23 -3.10 5.48 11.98
N LEU A 24 -3.88 5.80 10.95
CA LEU A 24 -3.44 5.64 9.56
C LEU A 24 -2.19 6.49 9.26
N VAL A 25 -2.14 7.74 9.73
CA VAL A 25 -0.95 8.60 9.59
C VAL A 25 0.22 8.04 10.38
N ASN A 26 0.01 7.55 11.60
CA ASN A 26 1.07 6.97 12.41
C ASN A 26 1.65 5.70 11.77
N LEU A 27 0.80 4.88 11.16
CA LEU A 27 1.18 3.63 10.50
C LEU A 27 1.87 3.88 9.15
N THR A 28 1.37 4.84 8.36
CA THR A 28 1.72 4.95 6.94
C THR A 28 2.37 6.27 6.52
N GLY A 29 2.30 7.30 7.38
CA GLY A 29 2.65 8.68 7.05
C GLY A 29 1.62 9.41 6.18
N GLY A 30 0.53 8.74 5.78
CA GLY A 30 -0.51 9.30 4.92
C GLY A 30 -1.87 9.42 5.61
N PHE A 31 -2.63 10.46 5.27
CA PHE A 31 -3.94 10.74 5.88
C PHE A 31 -5.13 10.15 5.11
N THR A 32 -4.96 9.93 3.80
CA THR A 32 -6.04 9.55 2.90
C THR A 32 -5.97 8.08 2.54
N VAL A 33 -7.13 7.40 2.45
CA VAL A 33 -7.18 6.07 1.84
C VAL A 33 -7.21 6.18 0.31
N PRO A 34 -6.65 5.19 -0.42
CA PRO A 34 -5.92 4.03 0.08
C PRO A 34 -4.49 4.40 0.51
N GLN A 35 -3.97 3.68 1.51
CA GLN A 35 -2.53 3.63 1.84
C GLN A 35 -2.04 2.19 1.65
N ILE A 36 -0.83 2.04 1.14
CA ILE A 36 -0.30 0.76 0.69
C ILE A 36 0.99 0.49 1.43
N ILE A 37 1.07 -0.71 1.98
CA ILE A 37 2.23 -1.23 2.70
C ILE A 37 2.72 -2.46 1.92
N ILE A 38 4.03 -2.54 1.68
CA ILE A 38 4.68 -3.68 1.06
C ILE A 38 5.83 -4.08 1.97
N ASN A 39 5.86 -5.33 2.43
CA ASN A 39 6.90 -5.86 3.33
C ASN A 39 7.09 -4.97 4.58
N ASP A 40 5.99 -4.71 5.29
CA ASP A 40 5.92 -3.83 6.47
C ASP A 40 6.38 -2.38 6.25
N LYS A 41 6.63 -1.98 4.98
CA LYS A 41 7.04 -0.64 4.61
C LYS A 41 5.90 0.13 3.94
N PRO A 42 5.44 1.23 4.54
CA PRO A 42 4.54 2.14 3.86
C PRO A 42 5.18 2.70 2.61
N ILE A 43 4.54 2.50 1.46
CA ILE A 43 4.97 3.09 0.20
C ILE A 43 4.17 4.34 -0.13
N GLY A 44 3.02 4.56 0.53
CA GLY A 44 2.10 5.68 0.28
C GLY A 44 0.82 5.21 -0.42
N GLY A 45 0.10 6.15 -1.05
CA GLY A 45 -1.18 5.85 -1.69
C GLY A 45 -1.10 5.33 -3.13
N PHE A 46 -2.26 5.24 -3.78
CA PHE A 46 -2.41 4.67 -5.13
C PHE A 46 -1.46 5.28 -6.19
N SER A 47 -1.31 6.62 -6.20
CA SER A 47 -0.42 7.29 -7.16
C SER A 47 1.03 6.82 -7.04
N LYS A 48 1.48 6.52 -5.80
CA LYS A 48 2.84 6.07 -5.56
C LYS A 48 3.04 4.62 -5.99
N LEU A 49 2.05 3.75 -5.75
CA LEU A 49 2.02 2.40 -6.30
C LEU A 49 2.10 2.41 -7.83
N LEU A 50 1.30 3.25 -8.49
CA LEU A 50 1.31 3.37 -9.95
C LEU A 50 2.68 3.80 -10.48
N GLN A 51 3.32 4.78 -9.84
CA GLN A 51 4.68 5.22 -10.19
C GLN A 51 5.70 4.08 -10.04
N LEU A 52 5.62 3.29 -8.96
CA LEU A 52 6.51 2.15 -8.74
C LEU A 52 6.32 1.07 -9.80
N ASN A 53 5.07 0.80 -10.20
CA ASN A 53 4.78 -0.15 -11.25
C ASN A 53 5.32 0.30 -12.62
N GLN A 54 5.04 1.55 -13.00
CA GLN A 54 5.50 2.13 -14.27
C GLN A 54 7.03 2.18 -14.37
N SER A 55 7.72 2.42 -13.25
CA SER A 55 9.19 2.43 -13.20
C SER A 55 9.82 1.04 -13.10
N GLY A 56 9.04 -0.04 -12.99
CA GLY A 56 9.53 -1.41 -12.78
C GLY A 56 9.99 -1.72 -11.36
N LYS A 57 10.17 -0.71 -10.50
CA LYS A 57 10.64 -0.84 -9.11
C LYS A 57 9.68 -1.62 -8.21
N LEU A 58 8.39 -1.66 -8.55
CA LEU A 58 7.43 -2.48 -7.82
C LEU A 58 7.84 -3.95 -7.81
N LYS A 59 8.31 -4.48 -8.95
CA LYS A 59 8.76 -5.87 -9.06
C LYS A 59 9.99 -6.14 -8.20
N GLU A 60 10.91 -5.18 -8.11
CA GLU A 60 12.10 -5.28 -7.25
C GLU A 60 11.72 -5.28 -5.76
N LEU A 61 10.75 -4.45 -5.35
CA LEU A 61 10.26 -4.43 -3.98
C LEU A 61 9.61 -5.75 -3.59
N LEU A 62 8.82 -6.34 -4.48
CA LEU A 62 8.13 -7.61 -4.26
C LEU A 62 9.08 -8.83 -4.26
N ALA A 63 10.18 -8.76 -5.01
CA ALA A 63 11.16 -9.85 -5.08
C ALA A 63 12.05 -9.96 -3.84
N ASN A 64 12.15 -8.91 -3.02
CA ASN A 64 12.94 -8.86 -1.78
C ASN A 64 12.09 -9.18 -0.54
N SER A 65 11.13 -10.09 -0.68
CA SER A 65 10.21 -10.52 0.39
C SER A 65 10.59 -11.90 0.90
#